data_AF-A0A2K5XPF6-F1
#
_entry.id   AF-A0A2K5XPF6-F1
#
_cell.length_a   1.000
_cell.length_b   1.000
_cell.length_c   1.000
_cell.angle_alpha   90.00
_cell.angle_beta   90.00
_cell.angle_gamma   90.00
#
_symmetry.space_group_name_H-M   'P 1'
#
loop_
_entity.id
_entity.type
_entity.pdbx_description
1 polymer ?
#
loop_
_entity_poly.entity_id
_entity_poly.type
_entity_poly.pdbx_seq_one_letter_code
_entity_poly.pdbx_strand_id
1 'polypeptide(L)'
;DATALERDAVQFARLAVQRDHEGRYSEAVFYYKEAAQALIYAEMAGSSLENIQEKITEYLERVQALHSAVQSKSADPLKSKHQLDLERAHFLVTQAFDEDEKENVEDAIELYTEAVDLCLKTVMLPHCPGEQLCSSSIGSENPSPTHPHLAIH
;
A
#
# COMPACT_ATOMS: atom_id res chain seq x y z
N ASP A 1 -17.73 -26.79 -14.96
CA ASP A 1 -19.12 -26.95 -14.51
C ASP A 1 -19.62 -25.62 -13.98
N ALA A 2 -20.77 -25.14 -14.45
CA ALA A 2 -21.28 -23.79 -14.15
C ALA A 2 -21.50 -23.59 -12.65
N THR A 3 -22.07 -24.58 -11.96
CA THR A 3 -22.36 -24.53 -10.52
C THR A 3 -21.08 -24.47 -9.67
N ALA A 4 -19.96 -25.02 -10.14
CA ALA A 4 -18.68 -24.88 -9.46
C ALA A 4 -18.16 -23.44 -9.56
N LEU A 5 -18.23 -22.85 -10.75
CA LEU A 5 -17.80 -21.48 -11.01
C LEU A 5 -18.66 -20.45 -10.26
N GLU A 6 -19.96 -20.69 -10.15
CA GLU A 6 -20.86 -19.88 -9.30
C GLU A 6 -20.44 -19.90 -7.82
N ARG A 7 -20.07 -21.08 -7.30
CA ARG A 7 -19.58 -21.22 -5.92
C ARG A 7 -18.26 -20.48 -5.72
N ASP A 8 -17.34 -20.59 -6.66
CA ASP A 8 -16.06 -19.88 -6.63
C ASP A 8 -16.28 -18.36 -6.64
N ALA A 9 -17.17 -17.86 -7.52
CA ALA A 9 -17.54 -16.45 -7.58
C ALA A 9 -18.08 -15.93 -6.23
N VAL A 10 -18.95 -16.70 -5.57
CA VAL A 10 -19.50 -16.34 -4.25
C VAL A 10 -18.39 -16.32 -3.18
N GLN A 11 -17.47 -17.28 -3.20
CA GLN A 11 -16.35 -17.30 -2.26
C GLN A 11 -15.41 -16.10 -2.44
N PHE A 12 -15.04 -15.80 -3.68
CA PHE A 12 -14.22 -14.63 -3.99
C PHE A 12 -14.92 -13.33 -3.61
N ALA A 13 -16.21 -13.17 -3.93
CA ALA A 13 -16.96 -11.97 -3.56
C ALA A 13 -17.02 -11.75 -2.03
N ARG A 14 -17.21 -12.81 -1.25
CA ARG A 14 -17.19 -12.74 0.23
C ARG A 14 -15.83 -12.29 0.75
N LEU A 15 -14.74 -12.87 0.23
CA LEU A 15 -13.39 -12.46 0.59
C LEU A 15 -13.14 -11.00 0.18
N ALA A 16 -13.56 -10.60 -1.02
CA ALA A 16 -13.39 -9.24 -1.52
C ALA A 16 -14.04 -8.22 -0.59
N VAL A 17 -15.31 -8.41 -0.23
CA VAL A 17 -16.05 -7.53 0.69
C VAL A 17 -15.40 -7.48 2.07
N GLN A 18 -14.94 -8.61 2.58
CA GLN A 18 -14.24 -8.65 3.87
C GLN A 18 -12.96 -7.80 3.84
N ARG A 19 -12.11 -7.98 2.81
CA ARG A 19 -10.86 -7.22 2.67
C ARG A 19 -11.11 -5.74 2.44
N ASP A 20 -12.17 -5.41 1.72
CA ASP A 20 -12.61 -4.05 1.45
C ASP A 20 -12.97 -3.32 2.75
N HIS A 21 -13.81 -3.94 3.60
CA HIS A 21 -14.14 -3.39 4.92
C HIS A 21 -12.94 -3.31 5.87
N GLU A 22 -11.98 -4.22 5.76
CA GLU A 22 -10.71 -4.17 6.50
C GLU A 22 -9.73 -3.10 5.97
N GLY A 23 -10.09 -2.39 4.89
CA GLY A 23 -9.23 -1.38 4.27
C GLY A 23 -8.06 -1.94 3.47
N ARG A 24 -8.01 -3.26 3.25
CA ARG A 24 -6.99 -3.99 2.49
C ARG A 24 -7.33 -3.97 1.00
N TYR A 25 -7.32 -2.78 0.43
CA TYR A 25 -7.86 -2.52 -0.91
C TYR A 25 -7.14 -3.27 -2.03
N SER A 26 -5.81 -3.49 -1.92
CA SER A 26 -5.06 -4.26 -2.92
C SER A 26 -5.54 -5.71 -3.01
N GLU A 27 -5.85 -6.33 -1.87
CA GLU A 27 -6.39 -7.70 -1.82
C GLU A 27 -7.87 -7.74 -2.19
N ALA A 28 -8.65 -6.74 -1.79
CA ALA A 28 -10.05 -6.61 -2.21
C ALA A 28 -10.15 -6.54 -3.74
N VAL A 29 -9.29 -5.75 -4.40
CA VAL A 29 -9.20 -5.65 -5.86
C VAL A 29 -8.93 -7.01 -6.50
N PHE A 30 -7.99 -7.79 -5.94
CA PHE A 30 -7.70 -9.13 -6.43
C PHE A 30 -8.96 -10.00 -6.40
N TYR A 31 -9.60 -10.11 -5.23
CA TYR A 31 -10.76 -10.99 -5.09
C TYR A 31 -11.99 -10.52 -5.88
N TYR A 32 -12.23 -9.22 -6.05
CA TYR A 32 -13.32 -8.75 -6.92
C TYR A 32 -13.06 -9.10 -8.39
N LYS A 33 -11.80 -9.08 -8.86
CA LYS A 33 -11.46 -9.53 -10.22
C LYS A 33 -11.69 -11.03 -10.39
N GLU A 34 -11.24 -11.85 -9.44
CA GLU A 34 -11.47 -13.30 -9.46
C GLU A 34 -12.96 -13.64 -9.42
N ALA A 35 -13.75 -12.90 -8.62
CA ALA A 35 -15.21 -13.06 -8.58
C ALA A 35 -15.87 -12.74 -9.94
N ALA A 36 -15.49 -11.63 -10.57
CA ALA A 36 -15.99 -11.24 -11.89
C ALA A 36 -15.59 -12.26 -12.97
N GLN A 37 -14.34 -12.73 -12.98
CA GLN A 37 -13.88 -13.77 -13.90
C GLN A 37 -14.62 -15.10 -13.73
N ALA A 38 -14.84 -15.53 -12.48
CA ALA A 38 -15.61 -16.74 -12.21
C ALA A 38 -17.06 -16.63 -12.72
N LEU A 39 -17.69 -15.45 -12.59
CA LEU A 39 -19.02 -15.18 -13.14
C LEU A 39 -19.05 -15.20 -14.68
N ILE A 40 -18.06 -14.61 -15.35
CA ILE A 40 -17.92 -14.66 -16.82
C ILE A 40 -17.80 -16.11 -17.27
N TYR A 41 -16.97 -16.91 -16.60
CA TYR A 41 -16.83 -18.33 -16.94
C TYR A 41 -18.08 -19.15 -16.62
N ALA A 42 -18.80 -18.83 -15.54
CA ALA A 42 -20.07 -19.47 -15.22
C ALA A 42 -21.10 -19.21 -16.32
N GLU A 43 -21.21 -17.97 -16.81
CA GLU A 43 -22.09 -17.61 -17.93
C GLU A 43 -21.72 -18.35 -19.22
N MET A 44 -20.43 -18.36 -19.58
CA MET A 44 -19.93 -19.12 -20.74
C MET A 44 -20.19 -20.63 -20.63
N ALA A 45 -20.22 -21.17 -19.41
CA ALA A 45 -20.54 -22.56 -19.12
C ALA A 45 -22.05 -22.84 -19.08
N GLY A 46 -22.91 -21.85 -19.34
CA GLY A 46 -24.37 -22.00 -19.38
C GLY A 46 -25.05 -21.85 -18.03
N SER A 47 -24.47 -21.07 -17.10
CA SER A 47 -25.11 -20.73 -15.83
C SER A 47 -26.49 -20.10 -16.06
N SER A 48 -27.44 -20.44 -15.19
CA SER A 48 -28.78 -19.87 -15.16
C SER A 48 -28.95 -18.78 -14.09
N LEU A 49 -27.85 -18.31 -13.50
CA LEU A 49 -27.90 -17.31 -12.44
C LEU A 49 -28.41 -15.98 -13.02
N GLU A 50 -29.44 -15.42 -12.41
CA GLU A 50 -30.03 -14.16 -12.86
C GLU A 50 -29.09 -13.00 -12.55
N ASN A 51 -29.09 -11.98 -13.42
CA ASN A 51 -28.31 -10.75 -13.23
C ASN A 51 -26.79 -10.97 -13.09
N ILE A 52 -26.22 -12.03 -13.67
CA ILE A 52 -24.76 -12.25 -13.74
C ILE A 52 -24.04 -11.01 -14.28
N GLN A 53 -24.55 -10.44 -15.37
CA GLN A 53 -23.96 -9.25 -15.99
C GLN A 53 -23.94 -8.04 -15.06
N GLU A 54 -25.03 -7.79 -14.31
CA GLU A 54 -25.08 -6.72 -13.32
C GLU A 54 -24.01 -6.92 -12.23
N LYS A 55 -23.85 -8.15 -11.72
CA LYS A 55 -22.83 -8.46 -10.71
C LYS A 55 -21.41 -8.34 -11.21
N ILE A 56 -21.14 -8.73 -12.46
CA ILE A 56 -19.83 -8.50 -13.09
C ILE A 56 -19.55 -7.00 -13.14
N THR A 57 -20.52 -6.19 -13.58
CA THR A 57 -20.37 -4.73 -13.64
C THR A 57 -20.13 -4.14 -12.25
N GLU A 58 -20.93 -4.48 -11.24
CA GLU A 58 -20.74 -4.02 -9.86
C GLU A 58 -19.32 -4.30 -9.33
N TYR A 59 -18.80 -5.51 -9.55
CA TYR A 59 -17.46 -5.88 -9.08
C TYR A 59 -16.36 -5.12 -9.83
N LEU A 60 -16.50 -4.91 -11.13
CA LEU A 60 -15.53 -4.15 -11.91
C LEU A 60 -15.57 -2.65 -11.58
N GLU A 61 -16.75 -2.07 -11.34
CA GLU A 61 -16.88 -0.69 -10.86
C GLU A 61 -16.23 -0.53 -9.49
N ARG A 62 -16.42 -1.50 -8.58
CA ARG A 62 -15.75 -1.47 -7.28
C ARG A 62 -14.23 -1.57 -7.41
N VAL A 63 -13.71 -2.41 -8.31
CA VAL A 63 -12.28 -2.49 -8.63
C VAL A 63 -11.74 -1.12 -9.08
N GLN A 64 -12.45 -0.44 -9.98
CA GLN A 64 -12.05 0.89 -10.44
C GLN A 64 -12.04 1.92 -9.30
N ALA A 65 -13.09 1.93 -8.45
CA ALA A 65 -13.15 2.82 -7.29
C ALA A 65 -11.99 2.55 -6.30
N LEU A 66 -11.65 1.29 -6.08
CA LEU A 66 -10.57 0.89 -5.19
C LEU A 66 -9.18 1.21 -5.76
N HIS A 67 -8.98 1.23 -7.08
CA HIS A 67 -7.69 1.61 -7.67
C HIS A 67 -7.24 3.02 -7.23
N SER A 68 -8.17 3.97 -7.08
CA SER A 68 -7.88 5.32 -6.56
C SER A 68 -7.45 5.30 -5.09
N ALA A 69 -8.03 4.38 -4.29
CA ALA A 69 -7.69 4.20 -2.88
C ALA A 69 -6.37 3.42 -2.69
N VAL A 70 -6.05 2.50 -3.60
CA VAL A 70 -4.78 1.77 -3.63
C VAL A 70 -3.65 2.69 -4.08
N GLN A 71 -3.85 3.52 -5.10
CA GLN A 71 -2.83 4.47 -5.57
C GLN A 71 -2.49 5.53 -4.51
N SER A 72 -3.49 5.96 -3.73
CA SER A 72 -3.29 6.88 -2.61
C SER A 72 -2.67 6.22 -1.37
N LYS A 73 -2.82 4.90 -1.20
CA LYS A 73 -2.11 4.13 -0.15
C LYS A 73 -0.74 3.60 -0.58
N SER A 74 -0.49 3.39 -1.88
CA SER A 74 0.84 3.14 -2.44
C SER A 74 1.65 4.43 -2.58
N ALA A 75 1.01 5.59 -2.37
CA ALA A 75 1.69 6.80 -1.94
C ALA A 75 2.07 6.73 -0.44
N ASP A 76 2.52 5.56 0.02
CA ASP A 76 3.55 5.49 1.06
C ASP A 76 4.68 6.45 0.62
N PRO A 77 5.33 7.20 1.53
CA PRO A 77 6.23 8.27 1.15
C PRO A 77 7.23 7.74 0.13
N LEU A 78 7.26 8.37 -1.04
CA LEU A 78 8.14 8.05 -2.18
C LEU A 78 9.51 7.59 -1.69
N LYS A 79 9.69 6.27 -1.53
CA LYS A 79 10.87 5.62 -0.93
C LYS A 79 11.17 6.10 0.50
N SER A 80 11.59 5.18 1.37
CA SER A 80 12.08 5.59 2.69
C SER A 80 13.32 6.47 2.54
N LYS A 81 13.57 7.39 3.48
CA LYS A 81 14.81 8.20 3.49
C LYS A 81 16.06 7.31 3.37
N HIS A 82 16.07 6.19 4.08
CA HIS A 82 17.13 5.18 3.99
C HIS A 82 17.32 4.67 2.55
N GLN A 83 16.24 4.35 1.86
CA GLN A 83 16.28 3.88 0.47
C GLN A 83 16.74 4.98 -0.50
N LEU A 84 16.29 6.22 -0.30
CA LEU A 84 16.77 7.36 -1.09
C LEU A 84 18.26 7.62 -0.87
N ASP A 85 18.75 7.53 0.37
CA ASP A 85 20.17 7.72 0.71
C ASP A 85 21.02 6.61 0.07
N LEU A 86 20.54 5.36 0.04
CA LEU A 86 21.23 4.26 -0.66
C LEU A 86 21.26 4.45 -2.18
N GLU A 87 20.15 4.87 -2.79
CA GLU A 87 20.11 5.17 -4.23
C GLU A 87 21.07 6.31 -4.60
N ARG A 88 21.12 7.36 -3.77
CA ARG A 88 22.09 8.45 -3.94
C ARG A 88 23.52 7.97 -3.80
N ALA A 89 23.83 7.13 -2.80
CA ALA A 89 25.17 6.57 -2.62
C ALA A 89 25.60 5.75 -3.85
N HIS A 90 24.70 4.92 -4.38
CA HIS A 90 24.96 4.16 -5.60
C HIS A 90 25.25 5.08 -6.80
N PHE A 91 24.46 6.15 -6.97
CA PHE A 91 24.67 7.11 -8.04
C PHE A 91 26.02 7.83 -7.93
N LEU A 92 26.42 8.22 -6.72
CA LEU A 92 27.74 8.81 -6.46
C LEU A 92 28.88 7.86 -6.84
N VAL A 93 28.78 6.57 -6.47
CA VAL A 93 29.77 5.55 -6.86
C VAL A 93 29.84 5.37 -8.38
N THR A 94 28.68 5.40 -9.06
CA THR A 94 28.64 5.28 -10.53
C THR A 94 29.35 6.46 -11.19
N GLN A 95 29.09 7.69 -10.73
CA GLN A 95 29.80 8.87 -11.22
C GLN A 95 31.30 8.82 -10.90
N ALA A 96 31.68 8.32 -9.73
CA ALA A 96 33.08 8.15 -9.36
C ALA A 96 33.80 7.19 -10.31
N PHE A 97 33.14 6.12 -10.77
CA PHE A 97 33.67 5.25 -11.82
C PHE A 97 33.88 6.00 -13.13
N ASP A 98 32.89 6.78 -13.57
CA ASP A 98 33.00 7.56 -14.82
C ASP A 98 34.15 8.58 -14.76
N GLU A 99 34.42 9.19 -13.60
CA GLU A 99 35.54 10.13 -13.43
C GLU A 99 36.90 9.42 -13.30
N ASP A 100 36.95 8.26 -12.64
CA ASP A 100 38.16 7.42 -12.56
C ASP A 100 38.59 6.93 -13.96
N GLU A 101 37.63 6.51 -14.81
CA GLU A 101 37.89 6.12 -16.19
C GLU A 101 38.41 7.26 -17.07
N LYS A 102 38.10 8.52 -16.71
CA LYS A 102 38.62 9.73 -17.38
C LYS A 102 39.95 10.22 -16.81
N GLU A 103 40.52 9.51 -15.83
CA GLU A 103 41.69 9.90 -15.05
C GLU A 103 41.50 11.21 -14.24
N ASN A 104 40.25 11.59 -13.96
CA ASN A 104 39.90 12.72 -13.09
C ASN A 104 39.92 12.28 -11.62
N VAL A 105 41.12 11.93 -11.15
CA VAL A 105 41.34 11.28 -9.83
C VAL A 105 40.82 12.11 -8.66
N GLU A 106 40.96 13.43 -8.71
CA GLU A 106 40.54 14.34 -7.63
C GLU A 106 39.02 14.29 -7.43
N ASP A 107 38.25 14.43 -8.52
CA ASP A 107 36.78 14.36 -8.52
C ASP A 107 36.28 12.96 -8.14
N ALA A 108 36.96 11.91 -8.63
CA ALA A 108 36.63 10.53 -8.28
C ALA A 108 36.77 10.27 -6.77
N ILE A 109 37.86 10.74 -6.14
CA ILE A 109 38.09 10.61 -4.69
C ILE A 109 36.99 11.32 -3.90
N GLU A 110 36.59 12.52 -4.29
CA GLU A 110 35.52 13.27 -3.62
C GLU A 110 34.18 12.51 -3.68
N LEU A 111 33.80 12.02 -4.87
CA LEU A 111 32.56 11.28 -5.07
C LEU A 111 32.53 9.95 -4.29
N TYR A 112 33.63 9.21 -4.26
CA TYR A 112 33.74 8.01 -3.43
C TYR A 112 33.63 8.33 -1.94
N THR A 113 34.29 9.41 -1.50
CA THR A 113 34.25 9.83 -0.10
C THR A 113 32.84 10.21 0.31
N GLU A 114 32.11 10.98 -0.50
CA GLU A 114 30.71 11.34 -0.25
C GLU A 114 29.81 10.11 -0.20
N ALA A 115 30.01 9.14 -1.10
CA ALA A 115 29.25 7.89 -1.10
C ALA A 115 29.47 7.06 0.17
N VAL A 116 30.72 6.91 0.62
CA VAL A 116 31.07 6.20 1.86
C VAL A 116 30.48 6.91 3.07
N ASP A 117 30.61 8.24 3.15
CA ASP A 117 30.03 9.04 4.22
C ASP A 117 28.51 8.87 4.31
N LEU A 118 27.82 8.87 3.17
CA LEU A 118 26.38 8.65 3.10
C LEU A 118 26.00 7.24 3.53
N CYS A 119 26.78 6.23 3.13
CA CYS A 119 26.63 4.85 3.59
C CYS A 119 26.82 4.72 5.11
N LEU A 120 27.82 5.39 5.68
CA LEU A 120 28.06 5.38 7.12
C LEU A 120 26.93 6.06 7.88
N LYS A 121 26.45 7.22 7.40
CA LYS A 121 25.31 7.93 7.99
C LYS A 121 24.03 7.10 7.95
N THR A 122 23.81 6.34 6.87
CA THR A 122 22.60 5.50 6.73
C THR A 122 22.62 4.23 7.59
N VAL A 123 23.80 3.65 7.87
CA VAL A 123 23.93 2.44 8.73
C VAL A 123 24.17 2.75 10.22
N MET A 124 24.76 3.92 10.53
CA MET A 124 25.13 4.29 11.90
C MET A 124 24.11 5.17 12.62
N LEU A 125 23.12 5.73 11.92
CA LEU A 125 21.97 6.33 12.60
C LEU A 125 21.04 5.20 13.07
N PRO A 126 20.92 4.94 14.38
CA PRO A 126 19.92 4.01 14.85
C PRO A 126 18.56 4.54 14.40
N HIS A 127 17.76 3.67 13.81
CA HIS A 127 16.33 3.91 13.65
C HIS A 127 15.76 4.30 15.02
N CYS A 128 15.51 5.58 15.27
CA CYS A 128 14.76 6.04 16.43
C CYS A 128 13.31 5.57 16.24
N PRO A 129 12.78 4.65 17.07
CA PRO A 129 11.36 4.43 17.11
C PRO A 129 10.77 5.53 18.00
N GLY A 130 10.21 6.57 17.39
CA GLY A 130 9.34 7.51 18.08
C GLY A 130 9.86 8.95 18.13
N GLU A 131 9.56 9.72 17.08
CA GLU A 131 9.23 11.14 17.24
C GLU A 131 7.72 11.28 17.37
N GLN A 132 7.19 10.85 18.52
CA GLN A 132 5.97 11.42 19.08
C GLN A 132 6.40 12.27 20.27
N LEU A 133 7.04 13.40 19.99
CA LEU A 133 7.37 14.38 21.03
C LEU A 133 6.08 15.04 21.48
N CYS A 134 5.67 14.67 22.69
CA CYS A 134 4.70 15.38 23.49
C CYS A 134 5.14 16.83 23.71
N SER A 135 4.29 17.78 23.32
CA SER A 135 4.25 19.11 23.92
C SER A 135 2.95 19.24 24.68
N SER A 136 3.07 19.07 26.00
CA SER A 136 2.05 19.38 27.00
C SER A 136 1.90 20.90 27.18
N SER A 137 0.77 21.25 27.81
CA SER A 137 0.37 22.55 28.41
C SER A 137 -0.61 23.29 27.52
N ILE A 138 -1.87 23.54 27.88
CA ILE A 138 -2.48 24.01 29.14
C ILE A 138 -4.00 23.74 28.98
N GLY A 139 -4.72 23.10 29.91
CA GLY A 139 -5.08 23.63 31.22
C GLY A 139 -6.36 24.46 31.14
N SER A 140 -7.52 23.83 31.38
CA SER A 140 -8.68 24.44 32.08
C SER A 140 -9.78 23.40 32.36
N GLU A 141 -9.80 22.97 33.61
CA GLU A 141 -10.94 22.70 34.49
C GLU A 141 -12.22 22.01 33.96
N ASN A 142 -12.43 20.83 34.55
CA ASN A 142 -13.67 20.08 34.84
C ASN A 142 -14.84 20.96 35.36
N PRO A 143 -16.13 20.51 35.38
CA PRO A 143 -16.50 19.17 35.85
C PRO A 143 -17.67 18.43 35.14
N SER A 144 -17.66 17.12 35.38
CA SER A 144 -18.76 16.14 35.29
C SER A 144 -20.02 16.59 36.09
N PRO A 145 -21.17 15.86 36.12
CA PRO A 145 -21.42 14.50 35.64
C PRO A 145 -22.78 14.30 34.92
N THR A 146 -23.00 13.12 34.32
CA THR A 146 -24.19 12.26 34.54
C THR A 146 -24.27 11.15 33.48
N HIS A 147 -24.10 9.90 33.93
CA HIS A 147 -24.71 8.73 33.28
C HIS A 147 -26.22 8.76 33.61
N PRO A 148 -27.09 8.30 32.68
CA PRO A 148 -27.50 6.89 32.73
C PRO A 148 -27.76 6.22 31.35
N HIS A 149 -27.30 4.97 31.26
CA HIS A 149 -28.01 3.77 30.81
C HIS A 149 -29.36 3.91 30.03
N LEU A 150 -29.42 3.47 28.77
CA LEU A 150 -30.58 2.81 28.12
C LEU A 150 -30.19 2.28 26.71
N ALA A 151 -29.99 0.96 26.54
CA ALA A 151 -30.95 0.00 25.97
C ALA A 151 -31.23 0.19 24.46
N ILE A 152 -30.64 -0.70 23.64
CA ILE A 152 -31.07 -0.98 22.28
C ILE A 152 -32.27 -1.94 22.38
N HIS A 153 -33.34 -1.60 21.66
CA HIS A 153 -34.42 -2.50 21.29
C HIS A 153 -34.53 -2.52 19.77
#